data_AF-A0A918SK32-F1
#
_entry.id   AF-A0A918SK32-F1
#
_cell.length_a   1.000
_cell.length_b   1.000
_cell.length_c   1.000
_cell.angle_alpha   90.00
_cell.angle_beta   90.00
_cell.angle_gamma   90.00
#
_symmetry.space_group_name_H-M   'P 1'
#
loop_
_entity.id
_entity.type
_entity.pdbx_description
1 polymer ?
#
loop_
_entity_poly.entity_id
_entity_poly.type
_entity_poly.pdbx_seq_one_letter_code
_entity_poly.pdbx_strand_id
1 'polypeptide(L)'
;MIFVLGTAQEERVWGNELHSKIDIVLSFSYPPAEPLKHSIFHNNVPDFSAEGLNYETELTDIFMGNIEDVPFKREDLFFGSLFNAYVTEYARYCANSLPPDKIELTRQDCNKQQEIKNGFGITISRQCVGWVTVGTGFYAAPDMYAAMGVLEEFLFSNALSIVGQEDIMGFTAKMTGEMKAVHMDMAALIRINGCDSPGLKRFQENLRLFALGQEPIRIETLIAKRKENKTEVARNQDVKPLMEDLVYENSRQWNFNRYQRGSVDNVQIMNYDNMGRPGKLKAEYLFSGFSGNKKGSVILTFDSKGLPDCLYFFDFPSVCRPASRKIANAYAKNTYATLEKVPVVQSEINNQESLTKATRQEISAAVPFAVVETVPIFPGCANEKSPAAIKSCTAQKITEMINQNFNTEIGGKLGLSGINRVYVQFQIDHKGNIGNVNSRASHPALKQEAERVVKLLPKMTAGKQRGRPVNVIYSVPITFIVEKNNVVKKNSISQEKTVENKPQTQKNLTNNKLRKLFNVDGNDR
;
A
#
# COMPACT_ATOMS: atom_id res chain seq x y z
N MET A 1 10.00 7.75 -8.97
CA MET A 1 10.57 8.62 -10.02
C MET A 1 9.57 9.72 -10.35
N ILE A 2 10.03 10.96 -10.52
CA ILE A 2 9.22 12.13 -10.89
C ILE A 2 9.28 12.28 -12.42
N PHE A 3 8.13 12.38 -13.09
CA PHE A 3 8.04 12.76 -14.51
C PHE A 3 7.82 14.27 -14.63
N VAL A 4 8.61 14.94 -15.48
CA VAL A 4 8.30 16.25 -16.05
C VAL A 4 8.25 16.05 -17.57
N LEU A 5 7.14 16.44 -18.19
CA LEU A 5 6.94 16.42 -19.64
C LEU A 5 7.72 17.59 -20.26
N GLY A 6 8.70 17.29 -21.10
CA GLY A 6 9.46 18.25 -21.92
C GLY A 6 9.47 17.81 -23.39
N THR A 7 9.35 18.77 -24.30
CA THR A 7 9.19 18.59 -25.75
C THR A 7 10.46 18.09 -26.45
N ALA A 8 10.28 17.46 -27.61
CA ALA A 8 11.20 16.63 -28.41
C ALA A 8 12.52 17.27 -28.96
N GLN A 9 13.09 18.27 -28.29
CA GLN A 9 14.33 18.92 -28.73
C GLN A 9 15.45 18.91 -27.66
N GLU A 10 15.20 18.36 -26.46
CA GLU A 10 16.20 18.17 -25.40
C GLU A 10 16.88 16.78 -25.39
N GLU A 11 16.53 15.87 -26.31
CA GLU A 11 16.95 14.46 -26.26
C GLU A 11 18.46 14.18 -26.44
N ARG A 12 19.29 15.14 -26.87
CA ARG A 12 20.74 14.90 -27.08
C ARG A 12 21.65 15.25 -25.91
N VAL A 13 21.19 16.04 -24.93
CA VAL A 13 22.06 16.46 -23.80
C VAL A 13 21.93 15.49 -22.61
N TRP A 14 20.80 14.80 -22.48
CA TRP A 14 20.51 13.89 -21.36
C TRP A 14 21.04 12.46 -21.51
N GLY A 15 21.53 12.07 -22.70
CA GLY A 15 22.08 10.73 -22.94
C GLY A 15 23.35 10.43 -22.14
N ASN A 16 24.17 11.45 -21.88
CA ASN A 16 25.46 11.29 -21.19
C ASN A 16 25.35 11.46 -19.66
N GLU A 17 24.33 12.17 -19.16
CA GLU A 17 24.08 12.35 -17.73
C GLU A 17 23.32 11.16 -17.09
N LEU A 18 22.59 10.39 -17.91
CA LEU A 18 22.00 9.12 -17.47
C LEU A 18 23.08 8.04 -17.30
N HIS A 19 24.06 7.97 -18.20
CA HIS A 19 25.17 7.01 -18.12
C HIS A 19 26.04 7.23 -16.86
N SER A 20 26.40 8.47 -16.52
CA SER A 20 27.27 8.71 -15.34
C SER A 20 26.57 8.59 -13.99
N LYS A 21 25.23 8.69 -13.94
CA LYS A 21 24.42 8.42 -12.73
C LYS A 21 24.07 6.94 -12.54
N ILE A 22 24.22 6.12 -13.59
CA ILE A 22 23.97 4.67 -13.58
C ILE A 22 25.20 3.90 -13.07
N ASP A 23 26.42 4.41 -13.27
CA ASP A 23 27.66 3.78 -12.76
C ASP A 23 27.77 3.72 -11.23
N ILE A 24 26.98 4.52 -10.50
CA ILE A 24 26.96 4.51 -9.02
C ILE A 24 26.15 3.31 -8.47
N VAL A 25 25.34 2.64 -9.29
CA VAL A 25 24.50 1.50 -8.87
C VAL A 25 25.23 0.15 -9.00
N LEU A 26 26.40 0.09 -9.65
CA LEU A 26 27.07 -1.17 -9.99
C LEU A 26 28.43 -1.39 -9.32
N SER A 27 28.59 -0.99 -8.05
CA SER A 27 29.79 -1.34 -7.28
C SER A 27 29.48 -1.95 -5.91
N PHE A 28 28.59 -2.95 -5.90
CA PHE A 28 28.50 -3.89 -4.78
C PHE A 28 29.23 -5.18 -5.16
N SER A 29 30.44 -5.35 -4.61
CA SER A 29 31.14 -6.64 -4.66
C SER A 29 30.49 -7.54 -3.61
N TYR A 30 29.56 -8.38 -4.05
CA TYR A 30 28.99 -9.43 -3.22
C TYR A 30 29.95 -10.61 -3.18
N PRO A 31 30.25 -11.19 -2.01
CA PRO A 31 31.00 -12.43 -1.95
C PRO A 31 30.20 -13.54 -2.66
N PRO A 32 30.86 -14.41 -3.44
CA PRO A 32 30.17 -15.52 -4.09
C PRO A 32 29.49 -16.41 -3.06
N ALA A 33 28.21 -16.72 -3.29
CA ALA A 33 27.46 -17.61 -2.42
C ALA A 33 28.04 -19.04 -2.49
N GLU A 34 28.67 -19.51 -1.42
CA GLU A 34 29.05 -20.92 -1.31
C GLU A 34 27.78 -21.78 -1.08
N PRO A 35 27.62 -22.90 -1.79
CA PRO A 35 26.50 -23.80 -1.57
C PRO A 35 26.64 -24.50 -0.21
N LEU A 36 25.60 -24.40 0.63
CA LEU A 36 25.51 -25.18 1.86
C LEU A 36 25.49 -26.68 1.53
N LYS A 37 26.31 -27.45 2.25
CA LYS A 37 26.34 -28.92 2.13
C LYS A 37 24.94 -29.47 2.44
N HIS A 38 24.38 -30.22 1.49
CA HIS A 38 23.03 -30.80 1.45
C HIS A 38 22.71 -31.85 2.55
N SER A 39 23.41 -31.87 3.69
CA SER A 39 23.44 -33.04 4.59
C SER A 39 22.56 -32.99 5.85
N ILE A 40 21.49 -32.19 5.93
CA ILE A 40 20.72 -32.04 7.19
C ILE A 40 19.26 -32.57 7.15
N PHE A 41 18.73 -33.01 6.01
CA PHE A 41 17.34 -33.49 5.96
C PHE A 41 17.26 -35.02 5.93
N HIS A 42 17.52 -35.67 7.06
CA HIS A 42 17.33 -37.12 7.23
C HIS A 42 15.84 -37.48 7.46
N ASN A 43 15.31 -38.35 6.59
CA ASN A 43 14.19 -39.31 6.69
C ASN A 43 12.82 -38.92 7.31
N ASN A 44 12.70 -37.81 8.04
CA ASN A 44 11.43 -37.29 8.53
C ASN A 44 11.11 -35.99 7.77
N VAL A 45 9.90 -35.93 7.21
CA VAL A 45 9.37 -34.70 6.60
C VAL A 45 9.31 -33.63 7.69
N PRO A 46 10.02 -32.50 7.53
CA PRO A 46 9.95 -31.41 8.51
C PRO A 46 8.54 -30.84 8.63
N ASP A 47 8.07 -30.57 9.84
CA ASP A 47 6.80 -29.86 10.05
C ASP A 47 6.89 -28.45 9.46
N PHE A 48 5.97 -28.15 8.56
CA PHE A 48 5.82 -26.83 7.93
C PHE A 48 4.35 -26.56 7.65
N SER A 49 3.90 -25.34 7.93
CA SER A 49 2.56 -24.88 7.59
C SER A 49 2.57 -23.47 7.01
N ALA A 50 1.87 -23.32 5.89
CA ALA A 50 1.48 -22.04 5.30
C ALA A 50 -0.04 -21.85 5.35
N GLU A 51 -0.75 -22.64 6.16
CA GLU A 51 -2.21 -22.69 6.17
C GLU A 51 -2.83 -21.33 6.50
N GLY A 52 -3.81 -20.92 5.69
CA GLY A 52 -4.56 -19.69 5.88
C GLY A 52 -3.83 -18.42 5.47
N LEU A 53 -2.64 -18.53 4.86
CA LEU A 53 -1.92 -17.44 4.22
C LEU A 53 -2.49 -17.14 2.82
N ASN A 54 -2.22 -15.95 2.28
CA ASN A 54 -2.67 -15.59 0.94
C ASN A 54 -1.98 -16.43 -0.14
N TYR A 55 -0.68 -16.67 0.01
CA TYR A 55 0.14 -17.46 -0.91
C TYR A 55 0.40 -18.88 -0.38
N GLU A 56 -0.55 -19.45 0.38
CA GLU A 56 -0.42 -20.78 1.00
C GLU A 56 0.10 -21.84 0.02
N THR A 57 -0.50 -21.91 -1.17
CA THR A 57 -0.15 -22.90 -2.20
C THR A 57 1.30 -22.76 -2.62
N GLU A 58 1.69 -21.55 -3.02
CA GLU A 58 3.01 -21.23 -3.54
C GLU A 58 4.10 -21.37 -2.46
N LEU A 59 3.82 -20.94 -1.22
CA LEU A 59 4.73 -21.09 -0.10
C LEU A 59 4.95 -22.57 0.26
N THR A 60 3.90 -23.39 0.17
CA THR A 60 3.99 -24.84 0.37
C THR A 60 4.78 -25.50 -0.76
N ASP A 61 4.59 -25.08 -2.02
CA ASP A 61 5.36 -25.58 -3.15
C ASP A 61 6.85 -25.22 -3.05
N ILE A 62 7.18 -24.00 -2.62
CA ILE A 62 8.57 -23.62 -2.32
C ILE A 62 9.15 -24.53 -1.22
N PHE A 63 8.43 -24.74 -0.11
CA PHE A 63 8.88 -25.63 0.96
C PHE A 63 9.14 -27.07 0.47
N MET A 64 8.24 -27.62 -0.35
CA MET A 64 8.39 -28.98 -0.90
C MET A 64 9.44 -29.07 -2.02
N GLY A 65 9.90 -27.94 -2.55
CA GLY A 65 10.78 -27.89 -3.73
C GLY A 65 10.05 -28.11 -5.06
N ASN A 66 8.72 -27.96 -5.09
CA ASN A 66 7.89 -28.12 -6.28
C ASN A 66 7.79 -26.81 -7.10
N ILE A 67 8.95 -26.27 -7.46
CA ILE A 67 9.06 -24.92 -8.07
C ILE A 67 8.39 -24.84 -9.44
N GLU A 68 8.29 -25.95 -10.19
CA GLU A 68 7.65 -25.97 -11.51
C GLU A 68 6.17 -25.55 -11.47
N ASP A 69 5.51 -25.72 -10.32
CA ASP A 69 4.09 -25.38 -10.16
C ASP A 69 3.87 -23.95 -9.61
N VAL A 70 4.93 -23.19 -9.29
CA VAL A 70 4.77 -21.79 -8.86
C VAL A 70 4.50 -20.86 -10.05
N PRO A 71 3.57 -19.89 -9.94
CA PRO A 71 3.11 -19.08 -11.07
C PRO A 71 4.00 -17.87 -11.39
N PHE A 72 5.26 -17.88 -10.96
CA PHE A 72 6.20 -16.78 -11.14
C PHE A 72 7.62 -17.32 -11.32
N LYS A 73 8.46 -16.54 -12.00
CA LYS A 73 9.88 -16.82 -12.25
C LYS A 73 10.76 -16.06 -11.25
N ARG A 74 12.03 -16.47 -11.14
CA ARG A 74 13.01 -15.78 -10.27
C ARG A 74 13.26 -14.34 -10.72
N GLU A 75 13.08 -14.04 -12.00
CA GLU A 75 13.26 -12.70 -12.55
C GLU A 75 12.03 -11.81 -12.31
N ASP A 76 10.89 -12.33 -11.85
CA ASP A 76 9.69 -11.53 -11.69
C ASP A 76 9.80 -10.58 -10.49
N LEU A 77 9.32 -9.33 -10.64
CA LEU A 77 9.23 -8.34 -9.56
C LEU A 77 8.51 -8.88 -8.31
N PHE A 78 7.50 -9.73 -8.54
CA PHE A 78 6.76 -10.38 -7.48
C PHE A 78 7.66 -11.28 -6.63
N PHE A 79 8.50 -12.12 -7.26
CA PHE A 79 9.40 -13.00 -6.54
C PHE A 79 10.48 -12.23 -5.77
N GLY A 80 11.07 -11.19 -6.39
CA GLY A 80 12.00 -10.30 -5.68
C GLY A 80 11.37 -9.68 -4.43
N SER A 81 10.10 -9.29 -4.52
CA SER A 81 9.33 -8.77 -3.37
C SER A 81 9.08 -9.85 -2.31
N LEU A 82 8.74 -11.07 -2.72
CA LEU A 82 8.57 -12.25 -1.85
C LEU A 82 9.84 -12.55 -1.06
N PHE A 83 10.98 -12.60 -1.75
CA PHE A 83 12.29 -12.87 -1.18
C PHE A 83 12.70 -11.79 -0.18
N ASN A 84 12.63 -10.52 -0.57
CA ASN A 84 12.99 -9.40 0.29
C ASN A 84 12.08 -9.30 1.53
N ALA A 85 10.78 -9.59 1.37
CA ALA A 85 9.87 -9.68 2.51
C ALA A 85 10.28 -10.78 3.48
N TYR A 86 10.64 -11.98 2.99
CA TYR A 86 11.13 -13.04 3.87
C TYR A 86 12.36 -12.60 4.66
N VAL A 87 13.38 -12.07 3.99
CA VAL A 87 14.63 -11.60 4.64
C VAL A 87 14.32 -10.51 5.68
N THR A 88 13.48 -9.53 5.32
CA THR A 88 13.09 -8.43 6.21
C THR A 88 12.29 -8.90 7.43
N GLU A 89 11.30 -9.78 7.23
CA GLU A 89 10.49 -10.29 8.33
C GLU A 89 11.29 -11.25 9.22
N TYR A 90 12.21 -12.05 8.66
CA TYR A 90 13.12 -12.91 9.43
C TYR A 90 14.07 -12.06 10.28
N ALA A 91 14.66 -11.01 9.70
CA ALA A 91 15.49 -10.07 10.45
C ALA A 91 14.75 -9.43 11.63
N ARG A 92 13.44 -9.18 11.46
CA ARG A 92 12.59 -8.58 12.49
C ARG A 92 12.21 -9.54 13.62
N TYR A 93 11.83 -10.77 13.29
CA TYR A 93 11.30 -11.72 14.28
C TYR A 93 12.31 -12.76 14.77
N CYS A 94 13.40 -12.97 14.04
CA CYS A 94 14.38 -14.03 14.26
C CYS A 94 15.81 -13.51 14.39
N ALA A 95 16.00 -12.27 14.85
CA ALA A 95 17.31 -11.64 15.01
C ALA A 95 18.30 -12.47 15.87
N ASN A 96 17.78 -13.25 16.82
CA ASN A 96 18.56 -14.15 17.70
C ASN A 96 18.92 -15.49 17.05
N SER A 97 18.25 -15.87 15.97
CA SER A 97 18.51 -17.11 15.21
C SER A 97 19.46 -16.88 14.03
N LEU A 98 19.85 -15.63 13.77
CA LEU A 98 20.83 -15.29 12.75
C LEU A 98 22.25 -15.74 13.16
N PRO A 99 23.09 -16.13 12.18
CA PRO A 99 24.44 -16.58 12.48
C PRO A 99 25.33 -15.42 12.97
N PRO A 100 26.48 -15.71 13.62
CA PRO A 100 27.36 -14.69 14.17
C PRO A 100 27.91 -13.71 13.11
N ASP A 101 28.11 -14.20 11.88
CA ASP A 101 28.63 -13.46 10.73
C ASP A 101 27.55 -12.74 9.90
N LYS A 102 26.36 -12.53 10.49
CA LYS A 102 25.25 -11.81 9.87
C LYS A 102 25.66 -10.44 9.31
N ILE A 103 25.07 -10.09 8.17
CA ILE A 103 25.35 -8.86 7.43
C ILE A 103 24.22 -7.86 7.67
N GLU A 104 24.56 -6.59 7.92
CA GLU A 104 23.57 -5.53 8.11
C GLU A 104 22.89 -5.18 6.77
N LEU A 105 21.55 -5.18 6.77
CA LEU A 105 20.75 -4.69 5.67
C LEU A 105 20.89 -3.16 5.57
N THR A 106 21.04 -2.65 4.36
CA THR A 106 21.22 -1.21 4.11
C THR A 106 20.09 -0.63 3.28
N ARG A 107 19.93 0.69 3.31
CA ARG A 107 18.99 1.43 2.46
C ARG A 107 19.61 2.72 1.97
N GLN A 108 19.14 3.21 0.83
CA GLN A 108 19.47 4.55 0.36
C GLN A 108 18.68 5.60 1.17
N ASP A 109 19.39 6.58 1.71
CA ASP A 109 18.81 7.74 2.37
C ASP A 109 19.21 9.03 1.66
N CYS A 110 18.31 10.01 1.66
CA CYS A 110 18.57 11.27 0.99
C CYS A 110 19.38 12.20 1.90
N ASN A 111 20.65 12.45 1.59
CA ASN A 111 21.49 13.38 2.35
C ASN A 111 21.55 14.79 1.75
N LYS A 112 21.16 14.96 0.48
CA LYS A 112 21.15 16.26 -0.20
C LYS A 112 19.93 16.40 -1.07
N GLN A 113 19.15 17.45 -0.81
CA GLN A 113 17.98 17.81 -1.62
C GLN A 113 18.27 19.06 -2.45
N GLN A 114 17.75 19.07 -3.67
CA GLN A 114 17.69 20.25 -4.52
C GLN A 114 16.25 20.76 -4.56
N GLU A 115 16.09 22.05 -4.30
CA GLU A 115 14.81 22.73 -4.45
C GLU A 115 14.67 23.25 -5.88
N ILE A 116 13.65 22.78 -6.59
CA ILE A 116 13.22 23.38 -7.85
C ILE A 116 12.29 24.53 -7.48
N LYS A 117 12.65 25.75 -7.87
CA LYS A 117 11.88 26.97 -7.63
C LYS A 117 11.26 27.48 -8.91
N ASN A 118 10.06 28.04 -8.84
CA ASN A 118 9.47 28.78 -9.95
C ASN A 118 10.13 30.15 -10.13
N GLY A 119 9.74 30.90 -11.17
CA GLY A 119 10.25 32.26 -11.45
C GLY A 119 10.01 33.30 -10.35
N PHE A 120 9.20 32.98 -9.33
CA PHE A 120 8.96 33.83 -8.14
C PHE A 120 9.76 33.36 -6.91
N GLY A 121 10.67 32.39 -7.07
CA GLY A 121 11.48 31.86 -5.97
C GLY A 121 10.75 30.89 -5.04
N ILE A 122 9.53 30.45 -5.38
CA ILE A 122 8.73 29.50 -4.59
C ILE A 122 9.14 28.08 -4.98
N THR A 123 9.51 27.26 -3.98
CA THR A 123 9.87 25.86 -4.18
C THR A 123 8.66 25.05 -4.64
N ILE A 124 8.71 24.56 -5.87
CA ILE A 124 7.67 23.73 -6.50
C ILE A 124 7.96 22.23 -6.37
N SER A 125 9.21 21.85 -6.14
CA SER A 125 9.60 20.46 -5.92
C SER A 125 10.89 20.36 -5.11
N ARG A 126 10.99 19.31 -4.30
CA ARG A 126 12.24 18.90 -3.66
C ARG A 126 12.63 17.55 -4.22
N GLN A 127 13.78 17.48 -4.85
CA GLN A 127 14.32 16.25 -5.39
C GLN A 127 15.57 15.86 -4.61
N CYS A 128 15.71 14.57 -4.34
CA CYS A 128 16.95 14.07 -3.79
C CYS A 128 18.03 14.04 -4.88
N VAL A 129 19.15 14.70 -4.64
CA VAL A 129 20.29 14.76 -5.57
C VAL A 129 21.57 14.17 -4.97
N GLY A 130 21.56 13.85 -3.68
CA GLY A 130 22.62 13.11 -3.00
C GLY A 130 22.01 11.98 -2.19
N TRP A 131 22.50 10.77 -2.47
CA TRP A 131 22.12 9.55 -1.79
C TRP A 131 23.29 9.06 -0.95
N VAL A 132 22.97 8.49 0.20
CA VAL A 132 23.93 7.79 1.07
C VAL A 132 23.35 6.47 1.49
N THR A 133 24.17 5.42 1.46
CA THR A 133 23.81 4.13 2.02
C THR A 133 23.88 4.18 3.54
N VAL A 134 22.79 3.87 4.22
CA VAL A 134 22.72 3.81 5.68
C VAL A 134 22.31 2.41 6.14
N GLY A 135 22.86 1.97 7.27
CA GLY A 135 22.44 0.76 7.96
C GLY A 135 20.99 0.87 8.43
N THR A 136 20.25 -0.23 8.35
CA THR A 136 18.85 -0.29 8.81
C THR A 136 18.71 -0.76 10.26
N GLY A 137 19.79 -1.25 10.89
CA GLY A 137 19.74 -1.94 12.18
C GLY A 137 19.14 -3.35 12.10
N PHE A 138 18.76 -3.83 10.92
CA PHE A 138 18.33 -5.20 10.66
C PHE A 138 19.44 -5.98 9.97
N TYR A 139 19.48 -7.29 10.18
CA TYR A 139 20.55 -8.15 9.71
C TYR A 139 20.00 -9.36 8.95
N ALA A 140 20.77 -9.87 8.00
CA ALA A 140 20.46 -11.08 7.25
C ALA A 140 21.61 -12.10 7.35
N ALA A 141 21.30 -13.38 7.17
CA ALA A 141 22.33 -14.39 7.00
C ALA A 141 23.10 -14.11 5.69
N PRO A 142 24.43 -14.35 5.64
CA PRO A 142 25.26 -13.98 4.49
C PRO A 142 24.80 -14.59 3.16
N ASP A 143 24.35 -15.84 3.19
CA ASP A 143 23.84 -16.59 2.04
C ASP A 143 22.53 -16.00 1.49
N MET A 144 21.63 -15.58 2.37
CA MET A 144 20.39 -14.88 2.01
C MET A 144 20.66 -13.47 1.51
N TYR A 145 21.63 -12.76 2.11
CA TYR A 145 22.06 -11.44 1.67
C TYR A 145 22.65 -11.48 0.25
N ALA A 146 23.52 -12.46 -0.03
CA ALA A 146 24.10 -12.65 -1.36
C ALA A 146 23.03 -13.00 -2.41
N ALA A 147 22.09 -13.89 -2.08
CA ALA A 147 20.97 -14.22 -2.97
C ALA A 147 20.06 -13.02 -3.25
N MET A 148 19.88 -12.12 -2.28
CA MET A 148 19.15 -10.86 -2.48
C MET A 148 19.84 -9.99 -3.55
N GLY A 149 21.17 -9.85 -3.50
CA GLY A 149 21.95 -9.11 -4.48
C GLY A 149 21.79 -9.63 -5.91
N VAL A 150 21.70 -10.96 -6.09
CA VAL A 150 21.41 -11.57 -7.40
C VAL A 150 20.04 -11.14 -7.94
N LEU A 151 19.04 -10.98 -7.08
CA LEU A 151 17.70 -10.55 -7.50
C LEU A 151 17.64 -9.06 -7.83
N GLU A 152 18.49 -8.23 -7.23
CA GLU A 152 18.56 -6.79 -7.52
C GLU A 152 18.99 -6.51 -8.97
N GLU A 153 19.78 -7.40 -9.58
CA GLU A 153 20.17 -7.28 -10.99
C GLU A 153 18.95 -7.33 -11.95
N PHE A 154 17.91 -8.10 -11.59
CA PHE A 154 16.68 -8.19 -12.38
C PHE A 154 15.73 -6.99 -12.18
N LEU A 155 15.93 -6.18 -11.13
CA LEU A 155 15.07 -5.00 -10.90
C LEU A 155 15.21 -3.96 -12.02
N PHE A 156 16.41 -3.83 -12.62
CA PHE A 156 16.66 -2.87 -13.68
C PHE A 156 15.90 -3.20 -14.97
N SER A 157 15.95 -4.46 -15.43
CA SER A 157 15.24 -4.91 -16.62
C SER A 157 13.72 -4.79 -16.43
N ASN A 158 13.22 -5.11 -15.24
CA ASN A 158 11.81 -5.01 -14.92
C ASN A 158 11.30 -3.58 -14.76
N ALA A 159 12.13 -2.64 -14.28
CA ALA A 159 11.73 -1.24 -14.16
C ALA A 159 11.33 -0.63 -15.51
N LEU A 160 11.97 -1.04 -16.61
CA LEU A 160 11.61 -0.64 -17.97
C LEU A 160 10.24 -1.19 -18.40
N SER A 161 9.88 -2.41 -17.95
CA SER A 161 8.58 -3.02 -18.27
C SER A 161 7.39 -2.26 -17.67
N ILE A 162 7.61 -1.50 -16.60
CA ILE A 162 6.59 -0.66 -15.95
C ILE A 162 6.26 0.58 -16.80
N VAL A 163 7.26 1.12 -17.50
CA VAL A 163 7.10 2.32 -18.37
C VAL A 163 6.20 2.01 -19.57
N GLY A 164 6.13 0.75 -20.00
CA GLY A 164 5.29 0.30 -21.11
C GLY A 164 3.85 -0.08 -20.75
N GLN A 165 3.43 0.04 -19.48
CA GLN A 165 2.06 -0.29 -19.06
C GLN A 165 1.07 0.82 -19.43
N GLU A 166 -0.03 0.46 -20.10
CA GLU A 166 -1.09 1.41 -20.47
C GLU A 166 -1.85 1.96 -19.25
N ASP A 167 -2.04 1.14 -18.21
CA ASP A 167 -2.65 1.52 -16.93
C ASP A 167 -1.64 1.41 -15.76
N ILE A 168 -0.75 2.41 -15.69
CA ILE A 168 0.27 2.51 -14.63
C ILE A 168 -0.37 2.56 -13.24
N MET A 169 -1.53 3.19 -13.10
CA MET A 169 -2.16 3.37 -11.79
C MET A 169 -2.81 2.07 -11.28
N GLY A 170 -3.50 1.33 -12.16
CA GLY A 170 -3.99 -0.01 -11.86
C GLY A 170 -2.86 -0.99 -11.55
N PHE A 171 -1.79 -0.97 -12.34
CA PHE A 171 -0.59 -1.76 -12.09
C PHE A 171 0.03 -1.46 -10.73
N THR A 172 0.23 -0.17 -10.40
CA THR A 172 0.81 0.27 -9.12
C THR A 172 -0.07 -0.14 -7.93
N ALA A 173 -1.38 -0.02 -8.06
CA ALA A 173 -2.32 -0.43 -7.01
C ALA A 173 -2.29 -1.95 -6.77
N LYS A 174 -2.26 -2.75 -7.84
CA LYS A 174 -2.12 -4.21 -7.77
C LYS A 174 -0.82 -4.60 -7.06
N MET A 175 0.31 -4.08 -7.54
CA MET A 175 1.63 -4.38 -6.98
C MET A 175 1.73 -4.00 -5.50
N THR A 176 1.20 -2.83 -5.11
CA THR A 176 1.17 -2.40 -3.70
C THR A 176 0.35 -3.36 -2.83
N GLY A 177 -0.80 -3.82 -3.33
CA GLY A 177 -1.63 -4.80 -2.63
C GLY A 177 -0.93 -6.15 -2.45
N GLU A 178 -0.29 -6.65 -3.52
CA GLU A 178 0.47 -7.90 -3.50
C GLU A 178 1.65 -7.84 -2.54
N MET A 179 2.46 -6.76 -2.59
CA MET A 179 3.59 -6.55 -1.68
C MET A 179 3.14 -6.53 -0.21
N LYS A 180 2.03 -5.85 0.09
CA LYS A 180 1.48 -5.82 1.45
C LYS A 180 1.05 -7.21 1.93
N ALA A 181 0.38 -7.97 1.07
CA ALA A 181 -0.03 -9.34 1.38
C ALA A 181 1.18 -10.25 1.62
N VAL A 182 2.21 -10.13 0.78
CA VAL A 182 3.48 -10.87 0.90
C VAL A 182 4.17 -10.61 2.24
N HIS A 183 4.30 -9.33 2.67
CA HIS A 183 4.87 -9.02 3.98
C HIS A 183 4.07 -9.60 5.14
N MET A 184 2.73 -9.52 5.07
CA MET A 184 1.86 -10.10 6.09
C MET A 184 2.01 -11.62 6.17
N ASP A 185 2.07 -12.28 5.02
CA ASP A 185 2.24 -13.72 4.91
C ASP A 185 3.60 -14.16 5.43
N MET A 186 4.71 -13.49 5.06
CA MET A 186 6.05 -13.85 5.56
C MET A 186 6.15 -13.69 7.07
N ALA A 187 5.61 -12.60 7.63
CA ALA A 187 5.54 -12.40 9.06
C ALA A 187 4.71 -13.48 9.77
N ALA A 188 3.61 -13.94 9.16
CA ALA A 188 2.79 -15.01 9.71
C ALA A 188 3.47 -16.38 9.57
N LEU A 189 4.06 -16.68 8.41
CA LEU A 189 4.79 -17.92 8.11
C LEU A 189 5.92 -18.15 9.13
N ILE A 190 6.73 -17.12 9.38
CA ILE A 190 7.83 -17.19 10.37
C ILE A 190 7.28 -17.48 11.78
N ARG A 191 6.16 -16.85 12.16
CA ARG A 191 5.54 -17.04 13.49
C ARG A 191 4.88 -18.41 13.65
N ILE A 192 4.23 -18.92 12.61
CA ILE A 192 3.55 -20.23 12.61
C ILE A 192 4.58 -21.35 12.75
N ASN A 193 5.71 -21.25 12.05
CA ASN A 193 6.71 -22.32 12.00
C ASN A 193 7.81 -22.16 13.06
N GLY A 194 8.12 -20.93 13.50
CA GLY A 194 9.21 -20.65 14.43
C GLY A 194 10.58 -20.59 13.74
N CYS A 195 11.42 -19.66 14.21
CA CYS A 195 12.68 -19.23 13.57
C CYS A 195 13.70 -20.34 13.30
N ASP A 196 13.78 -21.33 14.19
CA ASP A 196 14.77 -22.40 14.15
C ASP A 196 14.21 -23.75 13.70
N SER A 197 12.93 -23.80 13.32
CA SER A 197 12.30 -25.06 12.92
C SER A 197 12.98 -25.65 11.67
N PRO A 198 13.13 -26.98 11.61
CA PRO A 198 13.63 -27.65 10.41
C PRO A 198 12.80 -27.32 9.16
N GLY A 199 11.49 -27.12 9.31
CA GLY A 199 10.59 -26.74 8.22
C GLY A 199 10.88 -25.35 7.67
N LEU A 200 11.01 -24.34 8.54
CA LEU A 200 11.30 -22.98 8.10
C LEU A 200 12.72 -22.87 7.50
N LYS A 201 13.70 -23.59 8.06
CA LYS A 201 15.06 -23.66 7.49
C LYS A 201 15.08 -24.27 6.09
N ARG A 202 14.28 -25.32 5.86
CA ARG A 202 14.11 -25.90 4.52
C ARG A 202 13.43 -24.94 3.56
N PHE A 203 12.35 -24.28 3.99
CA PHE A 203 11.68 -23.26 3.19
C PHE A 203 12.64 -22.13 2.79
N GLN A 204 13.44 -21.62 3.74
CA GLN A 204 14.48 -20.63 3.48
C GLN A 204 15.45 -21.11 2.41
N GLU A 205 15.93 -22.34 2.54
CA GLU A 205 16.92 -22.89 1.61
C GLU A 205 16.33 -23.06 0.21
N ASN A 206 15.12 -23.58 0.07
CA ASN A 206 14.46 -23.66 -1.24
C ASN A 206 14.16 -22.28 -1.85
N LEU A 207 13.82 -21.29 -1.01
CA LEU A 207 13.64 -19.91 -1.45
C LEU A 207 14.95 -19.32 -1.98
N ARG A 208 16.08 -19.59 -1.30
CA ARG A 208 17.44 -19.21 -1.71
C ARG A 208 17.86 -19.89 -3.00
N LEU A 209 17.69 -21.22 -3.09
CA LEU A 209 18.01 -22.01 -4.29
C LEU A 209 17.24 -21.50 -5.49
N PHE A 210 15.95 -21.16 -5.32
CA PHE A 210 15.15 -20.60 -6.41
C PHE A 210 15.67 -19.23 -6.88
N ALA A 211 16.04 -18.34 -5.95
CA ALA A 211 16.63 -17.05 -6.28
C ALA A 211 17.95 -17.19 -7.08
N LEU A 212 18.75 -18.21 -6.75
CA LEU A 212 20.00 -18.52 -7.44
C LEU A 212 19.80 -19.33 -8.73
N GLY A 213 18.58 -19.80 -9.02
CA GLY A 213 18.27 -20.72 -10.13
C GLY A 213 18.97 -22.08 -10.00
N GLN A 214 19.16 -22.52 -8.77
CA GLN A 214 19.70 -23.84 -8.44
C GLN A 214 18.55 -24.84 -8.22
N GLU A 215 18.87 -26.13 -8.32
CA GLU A 215 17.88 -27.18 -8.08
C GLU A 215 17.35 -27.13 -6.64
N PRO A 216 16.03 -27.20 -6.42
CA PRO A 216 15.46 -27.22 -5.08
C PRO A 216 15.64 -28.55 -4.38
N ILE A 217 15.58 -28.53 -3.06
CA ILE A 217 15.50 -29.74 -2.24
C ILE A 217 14.06 -30.24 -2.27
N ARG A 218 13.80 -31.29 -3.06
CA ARG A 218 12.45 -31.85 -3.28
C ARG A 218 12.01 -32.83 -2.19
N ILE A 219 10.70 -32.86 -1.90
CA ILE A 219 10.06 -33.90 -1.07
C ILE A 219 9.12 -34.70 -1.97
N GLU A 220 9.68 -35.65 -2.72
CA GLU A 220 8.94 -36.37 -3.77
C GLU A 220 7.67 -37.07 -3.26
N THR A 221 7.70 -37.60 -2.03
CA THR A 221 6.54 -38.25 -1.42
C THR A 221 5.36 -37.31 -1.19
N LEU A 222 5.60 -36.08 -0.74
CA LEU A 222 4.55 -35.07 -0.57
C LEU A 222 4.08 -34.52 -1.92
N ILE A 223 4.99 -34.32 -2.87
CA ILE A 223 4.66 -33.85 -4.22
C ILE A 223 3.74 -34.87 -4.91
N ALA A 224 4.10 -36.16 -4.87
CA ALA A 224 3.28 -37.24 -5.41
C ALA A 224 1.89 -37.29 -4.74
N LYS A 225 1.85 -37.29 -3.40
CA LYS A 225 0.59 -37.30 -2.64
C LYS A 225 -0.30 -36.09 -2.95
N ARG A 226 0.29 -34.91 -3.18
CA ARG A 226 -0.46 -33.69 -3.55
C ARG A 226 -0.99 -33.76 -4.98
N LYS A 227 -0.23 -34.33 -5.91
CA LYS A 227 -0.68 -34.59 -7.29
C LYS A 227 -1.83 -35.58 -7.34
N GLU A 228 -1.79 -36.63 -6.53
CA GLU A 228 -2.90 -37.61 -6.38
C GLU A 228 -4.15 -36.97 -5.76
N ASN A 229 -3.97 -36.10 -4.77
CA ASN A 229 -5.07 -35.38 -4.10
C ASN A 229 -5.51 -34.10 -4.83
N LYS A 230 -5.11 -33.89 -6.09
CA LYS A 230 -5.49 -32.71 -6.86
C LYS A 230 -7.00 -32.73 -7.08
N THR A 231 -7.72 -32.04 -6.20
CA THR A 231 -9.17 -32.02 -6.23
C THR A 231 -9.59 -31.11 -7.37
N GLU A 232 -10.33 -31.65 -8.34
CA GLU A 232 -10.96 -30.81 -9.35
C GLU A 232 -11.93 -29.84 -8.67
N VAL A 233 -11.92 -28.58 -9.12
CA VAL A 233 -12.87 -27.58 -8.65
C VAL A 233 -14.28 -28.07 -8.95
N ALA A 234 -15.06 -28.32 -7.91
CA ALA A 234 -16.42 -28.83 -8.01
C ALA A 234 -17.28 -27.87 -8.84
N ARG A 235 -18.14 -28.44 -9.70
CA ARG A 235 -19.05 -27.64 -10.55
C ARG A 235 -20.15 -26.95 -9.74
N ASN A 236 -20.57 -27.59 -8.64
CA ASN A 236 -21.71 -27.17 -7.81
C ASN A 236 -21.26 -26.45 -6.53
N GLN A 237 -20.42 -25.42 -6.65
CA GLN A 237 -20.08 -24.59 -5.49
C GLN A 237 -21.15 -23.53 -5.23
N ASP A 238 -21.43 -23.29 -3.96
CA ASP A 238 -22.27 -22.18 -3.51
C ASP A 238 -21.56 -20.86 -3.78
N VAL A 239 -22.00 -20.21 -4.85
CA VAL A 239 -21.43 -18.95 -5.33
C VAL A 239 -21.77 -17.76 -4.42
N LYS A 240 -22.77 -17.87 -3.53
CA LYS A 240 -23.18 -16.76 -2.66
C LYS A 240 -22.18 -16.53 -1.52
N PRO A 241 -21.81 -17.52 -0.70
CA PRO A 241 -20.77 -17.34 0.32
C PRO A 241 -19.40 -17.02 -0.30
N LEU A 242 -19.09 -17.56 -1.48
CA LEU A 242 -17.87 -17.19 -2.23
C LEU A 242 -17.84 -15.69 -2.52
N MET A 243 -18.93 -15.15 -3.10
CA MET A 243 -19.02 -13.73 -3.43
C MET A 243 -19.02 -12.85 -2.17
N GLU A 244 -19.68 -13.30 -1.11
CA GLU A 244 -19.70 -12.66 0.20
C GLU A 244 -18.28 -12.47 0.76
N ASP A 245 -17.49 -13.54 0.79
CA ASP A 245 -16.11 -13.48 1.31
C ASP A 245 -15.21 -12.62 0.40
N LEU A 246 -15.34 -12.73 -0.92
CA LEU A 246 -14.54 -11.97 -1.88
C LEU A 246 -14.81 -10.47 -1.79
N VAL A 247 -16.09 -10.06 -1.72
CA VAL A 247 -16.47 -8.67 -1.53
C VAL A 247 -16.00 -8.16 -0.18
N TYR A 248 -16.18 -8.95 0.89
CA TYR A 248 -15.71 -8.60 2.22
C TYR A 248 -14.21 -8.33 2.22
N GLU A 249 -13.40 -9.24 1.68
CA GLU A 249 -11.95 -9.10 1.74
C GLU A 249 -11.44 -7.94 0.88
N ASN A 250 -12.01 -7.73 -0.31
CA ASN A 250 -11.67 -6.55 -1.12
C ASN A 250 -12.06 -5.24 -0.40
N SER A 251 -13.21 -5.22 0.28
CA SER A 251 -13.74 -4.03 0.94
C SER A 251 -12.89 -3.49 2.08
N ARG A 252 -11.99 -4.31 2.64
CA ARG A 252 -11.05 -3.88 3.69
C ARG A 252 -10.10 -2.78 3.22
N GLN A 253 -9.89 -2.67 1.91
CA GLN A 253 -9.08 -1.62 1.29
C GLN A 253 -9.89 -0.36 0.96
N TRP A 254 -11.21 -0.37 1.18
CA TRP A 254 -12.05 0.77 0.86
C TRP A 254 -11.87 1.87 1.91
N ASN A 255 -11.43 3.04 1.43
CA ASN A 255 -11.16 4.17 2.31
C ASN A 255 -12.44 4.79 2.90
N PHE A 256 -13.51 4.86 2.10
CA PHE A 256 -14.69 5.68 2.42
C PHE A 256 -16.00 4.90 2.57
N ASN A 257 -16.13 3.77 1.88
CA ASN A 257 -17.28 2.90 1.97
C ASN A 257 -16.99 1.77 2.98
N ARG A 258 -18.04 1.27 3.61
CA ARG A 258 -18.00 0.12 4.51
C ARG A 258 -18.99 -0.90 4.01
N TYR A 259 -18.46 -2.00 3.53
CA TYR A 259 -19.28 -3.14 3.14
C TYR A 259 -20.08 -3.68 4.33
N GLN A 260 -21.35 -4.01 4.11
CA GLN A 260 -22.20 -4.64 5.12
C GLN A 260 -22.11 -6.16 4.94
N ARG A 261 -21.38 -6.85 5.82
CA ARG A 261 -21.25 -8.31 5.74
C ARG A 261 -22.60 -9.01 5.85
N GLY A 262 -22.79 -10.08 5.08
CA GLY A 262 -24.01 -10.84 4.90
C GLY A 262 -25.01 -10.21 3.93
N SER A 263 -24.62 -9.15 3.21
CA SER A 263 -25.55 -8.41 2.33
C SER A 263 -25.43 -8.77 0.86
N VAL A 264 -24.54 -9.68 0.48
CA VAL A 264 -24.54 -10.19 -0.90
C VAL A 264 -25.87 -10.84 -1.21
N ASP A 265 -26.47 -10.44 -2.31
CA ASP A 265 -27.75 -10.95 -2.78
C ASP A 265 -27.83 -10.90 -4.32
N ASN A 266 -28.91 -11.45 -4.90
CA ASN A 266 -29.13 -11.45 -6.35
C ASN A 266 -27.92 -12.01 -7.14
N VAL A 267 -27.32 -13.10 -6.65
CA VAL A 267 -26.17 -13.74 -7.29
C VAL A 267 -26.63 -14.48 -8.54
N GLN A 268 -26.10 -14.10 -9.70
CA GLN A 268 -26.43 -14.64 -11.01
C GLN A 268 -25.16 -15.16 -11.70
N ILE A 269 -25.22 -16.40 -12.17
CA ILE A 269 -24.18 -16.97 -13.05
C ILE A 269 -24.46 -16.48 -14.46
N MET A 270 -23.56 -15.66 -15.00
CA MET A 270 -23.72 -15.02 -16.31
C MET A 270 -23.32 -15.96 -17.45
N ASN A 271 -22.33 -16.81 -17.24
CA ASN A 271 -21.90 -17.84 -18.19
C ASN A 271 -21.14 -18.97 -17.47
N TYR A 272 -20.89 -20.04 -18.23
CA TYR A 272 -20.08 -21.18 -17.82
C TYR A 272 -18.91 -21.38 -18.79
N ASP A 273 -17.83 -21.99 -18.31
CA ASP A 273 -16.76 -22.48 -19.16
C ASP A 273 -17.09 -23.84 -19.79
N ASN A 274 -16.17 -24.35 -20.63
CA ASN A 274 -16.33 -25.63 -21.32
C ASN A 274 -16.41 -26.84 -20.37
N MET A 275 -16.01 -26.68 -19.11
CA MET A 275 -16.05 -27.71 -18.08
C MET A 275 -17.30 -27.59 -17.19
N GLY A 276 -18.21 -26.66 -17.50
CA GLY A 276 -19.45 -26.42 -16.76
C GLY A 276 -19.26 -25.67 -15.44
N ARG A 277 -18.12 -25.00 -15.26
CA ARG A 277 -17.83 -24.16 -14.08
C ARG A 277 -18.24 -22.71 -14.35
N PRO A 278 -18.58 -21.91 -13.33
CA PRO A 278 -18.91 -20.50 -13.53
C PRO A 278 -17.76 -19.75 -14.22
N GLY A 279 -18.03 -19.07 -15.33
CA GLY A 279 -17.05 -18.20 -16.00
C GLY A 279 -17.14 -16.74 -15.53
N LYS A 280 -18.34 -16.30 -15.13
CA LYS A 280 -18.63 -14.94 -14.70
C LYS A 280 -19.86 -14.91 -13.81
N LEU A 281 -19.77 -14.20 -12.70
CA LEU A 281 -20.87 -13.97 -11.76
C LEU A 281 -21.20 -12.49 -11.67
N LYS A 282 -22.45 -12.19 -11.37
CA LYS A 282 -22.89 -10.85 -10.97
C LYS A 282 -23.62 -10.97 -9.63
N ALA A 283 -23.38 -10.03 -8.73
CA ALA A 283 -24.11 -9.95 -7.48
C ALA A 283 -24.39 -8.50 -7.08
N GLU A 284 -25.39 -8.32 -6.23
CA GLU A 284 -25.65 -7.08 -5.52
C GLU A 284 -25.13 -7.16 -4.08
N TYR A 285 -24.83 -6.02 -3.48
CA TYR A 285 -24.40 -5.94 -2.10
C TYR A 285 -24.78 -4.60 -1.46
N LEU A 286 -24.79 -4.53 -0.14
CA LEU A 286 -24.99 -3.28 0.60
C LEU A 286 -23.67 -2.73 1.12
N PHE A 287 -23.54 -1.41 1.07
CA PHE A 287 -22.45 -0.70 1.72
C PHE A 287 -22.98 0.58 2.38
N SER A 288 -22.41 0.91 3.52
CA SER A 288 -22.61 2.20 4.16
C SER A 288 -21.49 3.15 3.73
N GLY A 289 -21.88 4.33 3.28
CA GLY A 289 -20.96 5.42 3.03
C GLY A 289 -21.51 6.69 3.65
N PHE A 290 -20.99 7.84 3.24
CA PHE A 290 -21.42 9.11 3.78
C PHE A 290 -22.88 9.48 3.48
N SER A 291 -23.49 8.88 2.44
CA SER A 291 -24.90 9.07 2.10
C SER A 291 -25.83 7.99 2.70
N GLY A 292 -25.37 7.28 3.74
CA GLY A 292 -26.10 6.16 4.34
C GLY A 292 -25.90 4.84 3.57
N ASN A 293 -26.82 3.90 3.77
CA ASN A 293 -26.77 2.57 3.18
C ASN A 293 -27.20 2.64 1.70
N LYS A 294 -26.34 2.14 0.81
CA LYS A 294 -26.59 2.07 -0.63
C LYS A 294 -26.40 0.64 -1.12
N LYS A 295 -27.08 0.31 -2.22
CA LYS A 295 -26.83 -0.91 -3.00
C LYS A 295 -25.73 -0.65 -4.02
N GLY A 296 -24.79 -1.59 -4.10
CA GLY A 296 -23.81 -1.70 -5.18
C GLY A 296 -24.00 -2.99 -5.96
N SER A 297 -23.29 -3.12 -7.07
CA SER A 297 -23.14 -4.40 -7.76
C SER A 297 -21.68 -4.71 -8.02
N VAL A 298 -21.38 -5.99 -8.13
CA VAL A 298 -20.05 -6.51 -8.41
C VAL A 298 -20.15 -7.61 -9.46
N ILE A 299 -19.14 -7.67 -10.32
CA ILE A 299 -18.93 -8.77 -11.26
C ILE A 299 -17.67 -9.51 -10.85
N LEU A 300 -17.72 -10.83 -10.77
CA LEU A 300 -16.55 -11.70 -10.60
C LEU A 300 -16.27 -12.43 -11.92
N THR A 301 -15.01 -12.48 -12.33
CA THR A 301 -14.54 -13.34 -13.42
C THR A 301 -13.69 -14.49 -12.88
N PHE A 302 -13.53 -15.53 -13.70
CA PHE A 302 -12.68 -16.68 -13.39
C PHE A 302 -11.58 -16.82 -14.44
N ASP A 303 -10.42 -17.33 -14.01
CA ASP A 303 -9.28 -17.60 -14.88
C ASP A 303 -9.48 -18.89 -15.71
N SER A 304 -8.50 -19.22 -16.56
CA SER A 304 -8.52 -20.45 -17.36
C SER A 304 -8.50 -21.74 -16.54
N LYS A 305 -8.06 -21.68 -15.27
CA LYS A 305 -8.07 -22.79 -14.32
C LYS A 305 -9.40 -22.90 -13.57
N GLY A 306 -10.34 -21.96 -13.79
CA GLY A 306 -11.64 -21.92 -13.14
C GLY A 306 -11.57 -21.37 -11.71
N LEU A 307 -10.56 -20.56 -11.38
CA LEU A 307 -10.41 -19.91 -10.07
C LEU A 307 -10.89 -18.45 -10.13
N PRO A 308 -11.44 -17.90 -9.03
CA PRO A 308 -11.79 -16.48 -8.93
C PRO A 308 -10.60 -15.58 -9.28
N ASP A 309 -10.80 -14.65 -10.21
CA ASP A 309 -9.73 -13.83 -10.80
C ASP A 309 -9.90 -12.34 -10.48
N CYS A 310 -10.90 -11.67 -11.07
CA CYS A 310 -11.10 -10.23 -10.92
C CYS A 310 -12.51 -9.87 -10.43
N LEU A 311 -12.57 -8.95 -9.48
CA LEU A 311 -13.76 -8.26 -9.01
C LEU A 311 -13.86 -6.89 -9.71
N TYR A 312 -15.00 -6.60 -10.32
CA TYR A 312 -15.31 -5.32 -10.95
C TYR A 312 -16.52 -4.72 -10.25
N PHE A 313 -16.28 -3.69 -9.43
CA PHE A 313 -17.34 -3.01 -8.69
C PHE A 313 -18.03 -1.97 -9.56
N PHE A 314 -19.32 -1.71 -9.29
CA PHE A 314 -20.15 -0.79 -10.09
C PHE A 314 -19.58 0.64 -10.22
N ASP A 315 -18.78 1.07 -9.25
CA ASP A 315 -18.13 2.39 -9.22
C ASP A 315 -16.82 2.42 -10.04
N PHE A 316 -16.22 1.26 -10.30
CA PHE A 316 -15.04 1.08 -11.15
C PHE A 316 -15.18 -0.17 -12.05
N PRO A 317 -16.14 -0.20 -12.99
CA PRO A 317 -16.52 -1.42 -13.71
C PRO A 317 -15.45 -1.91 -14.70
N SER A 318 -14.46 -1.09 -15.05
CA SER A 318 -13.35 -1.44 -15.93
C SER A 318 -12.07 -1.82 -15.17
N VAL A 319 -12.03 -1.62 -13.85
CA VAL A 319 -10.81 -1.86 -13.07
C VAL A 319 -10.88 -3.26 -12.47
N CYS A 320 -9.99 -4.14 -12.91
CA CYS A 320 -9.81 -5.44 -12.24
C CYS A 320 -9.28 -5.20 -10.83
N ARG A 321 -10.05 -5.59 -9.82
CA ARG A 321 -9.54 -5.75 -8.47
C ARG A 321 -9.30 -7.23 -8.22
N PRO A 322 -8.05 -7.68 -7.98
CA PRO A 322 -7.75 -9.09 -7.87
C PRO A 322 -8.56 -9.73 -6.73
N ALA A 323 -9.09 -10.93 -6.99
CA ALA A 323 -9.69 -11.77 -5.97
C ALA A 323 -8.64 -12.12 -4.90
N SER A 324 -9.10 -12.30 -3.66
CA SER A 324 -8.20 -12.75 -2.60
C SER A 324 -7.70 -14.16 -2.93
N ARG A 325 -6.38 -14.33 -3.01
CA ARG A 325 -5.77 -15.65 -3.24
C ARG A 325 -6.13 -16.66 -2.17
N LYS A 326 -6.24 -16.22 -0.91
CA LYS A 326 -6.71 -17.06 0.20
C LYS A 326 -8.09 -17.65 -0.09
N ILE A 327 -9.03 -16.81 -0.54
CA ILE A 327 -10.39 -17.24 -0.84
C ILE A 327 -10.43 -18.10 -2.11
N ALA A 328 -9.66 -17.74 -3.13
CA ALA A 328 -9.51 -18.55 -4.35
C ALA A 328 -8.93 -19.94 -4.05
N ASN A 329 -7.96 -20.05 -3.12
CA ASN A 329 -7.41 -21.33 -2.65
C ASN A 329 -8.45 -22.15 -1.88
N ALA A 330 -9.26 -21.52 -1.02
CA ALA A 330 -10.37 -22.19 -0.34
C ALA A 330 -11.38 -22.74 -1.36
N TYR A 331 -11.75 -21.93 -2.35
CA TYR A 331 -12.58 -22.34 -3.48
C TYR A 331 -11.98 -23.50 -4.28
N ALA A 332 -10.68 -23.48 -4.56
CA ALA A 332 -9.98 -24.58 -5.22
C ALA A 332 -10.06 -25.90 -4.42
N LYS A 333 -10.08 -25.81 -3.08
CA LYS A 333 -10.24 -26.93 -2.16
C LYS A 333 -11.72 -27.33 -1.94
N ASN A 334 -12.64 -26.82 -2.76
CA ASN A 334 -14.07 -27.12 -2.68
C ASN A 334 -14.71 -26.77 -1.33
N THR A 335 -14.17 -25.79 -0.59
CA THR A 335 -14.77 -25.37 0.69
C THR A 335 -16.16 -24.75 0.54
N TYR A 336 -16.51 -24.31 -0.67
CA TYR A 336 -17.84 -23.80 -1.00
C TYR A 336 -18.70 -24.84 -1.72
N ALA A 337 -18.29 -26.11 -1.83
CA ALA A 337 -19.14 -27.12 -2.46
C ALA A 337 -20.49 -27.22 -1.74
N THR A 338 -21.59 -27.08 -2.48
CA THR A 338 -22.89 -27.49 -1.96
C THR A 338 -22.82 -29.00 -1.79
N LEU A 339 -22.90 -29.48 -0.55
CA LEU A 339 -23.08 -30.90 -0.29
C LEU A 339 -24.31 -31.33 -1.11
N GLU A 340 -24.14 -32.28 -2.03
CA GLU A 340 -25.27 -32.85 -2.74
C GLU A 340 -26.28 -33.29 -1.69
N LYS A 341 -27.46 -32.67 -1.72
CA LYS A 341 -28.54 -33.02 -0.81
C LYS A 341 -28.90 -34.48 -1.09
N VAL A 342 -28.43 -35.39 -0.23
CA VAL A 342 -29.11 -36.66 -0.03
C VAL A 342 -30.59 -36.32 0.24
N PRO A 343 -31.54 -36.93 -0.48
CA PRO A 343 -32.94 -36.54 -0.39
C PRO A 343 -33.44 -36.80 1.03
N VAL A 344 -33.60 -35.72 1.80
CA VAL A 344 -34.30 -35.74 3.08
C VAL A 344 -35.79 -35.60 2.76
N VAL A 345 -36.53 -36.63 3.17
CA VAL A 345 -37.99 -36.75 3.11
C VAL A 345 -38.65 -35.46 3.64
N GLN A 346 -39.57 -34.92 2.85
CA GLN A 346 -40.36 -33.74 3.19
C GLN A 346 -41.31 -34.04 4.36
N SER A 347 -41.39 -33.12 5.32
CA SER A 347 -42.62 -32.87 6.06
C SER A 347 -42.88 -31.37 6.08
N GLU A 348 -44.05 -31.02 5.57
CA GLU A 348 -44.62 -29.69 5.36
C GLU A 348 -44.84 -28.94 6.67
N ILE A 349 -44.55 -27.63 6.70
CA ILE A 349 -45.40 -26.64 7.38
C ILE A 349 -45.44 -25.38 6.50
N ASN A 350 -46.65 -24.96 6.18
CA ASN A 350 -46.99 -23.85 5.29
C ASN A 350 -47.56 -22.66 6.09
N ASN A 351 -47.64 -21.50 5.42
CA ASN A 351 -48.44 -20.28 5.67
C ASN A 351 -47.76 -19.14 6.44
N GLN A 352 -47.32 -18.06 5.74
CA GLN A 352 -48.07 -16.83 5.33
C GLN A 352 -48.02 -15.78 6.47
N GLU A 353 -47.89 -14.46 6.28
CA GLU A 353 -48.11 -13.59 5.12
C GLU A 353 -47.45 -12.20 5.30
N SER A 354 -47.61 -11.39 4.27
CA SER A 354 -47.06 -10.07 3.92
C SER A 354 -47.50 -8.82 4.72
N LEU A 355 -47.05 -7.65 4.21
CA LEU A 355 -47.41 -6.23 4.44
C LEU A 355 -46.47 -5.47 5.41
N THR A 356 -45.90 -4.30 5.08
CA THR A 356 -46.51 -3.14 4.41
C THR A 356 -45.52 -2.26 3.63
N LYS A 357 -46.04 -1.62 2.58
CA LYS A 357 -45.42 -0.61 1.71
C LYS A 357 -46.12 0.73 1.93
N ALA A 358 -45.43 1.74 2.46
CA ALA A 358 -45.64 3.21 2.32
C ALA A 358 -44.76 3.86 3.42
N THR A 359 -43.84 4.76 3.11
CA THR A 359 -44.11 6.13 2.67
C THR A 359 -42.99 6.64 1.77
N ARG A 360 -43.32 7.09 0.56
CA ARG A 360 -42.45 7.92 -0.28
C ARG A 360 -42.47 9.34 0.29
N GLN A 361 -41.32 9.83 0.70
CA GLN A 361 -41.03 11.26 0.69
C GLN A 361 -39.77 11.43 -0.14
N GLU A 362 -39.91 12.09 -1.29
CA GLU A 362 -38.81 12.35 -2.23
C GLU A 362 -37.82 13.33 -1.60
N ILE A 363 -36.79 12.78 -0.96
CA ILE A 363 -35.52 13.49 -0.79
C ILE A 363 -34.78 13.27 -2.12
N SER A 364 -34.64 14.32 -2.92
CA SER A 364 -33.87 14.23 -4.17
C SER A 364 -32.47 13.69 -3.84
N ALA A 365 -32.15 12.52 -4.38
CA ALA A 365 -30.91 11.82 -4.09
C ALA A 365 -29.73 12.71 -4.49
N ALA A 366 -28.95 13.14 -3.50
CA ALA A 366 -27.79 13.97 -3.75
C ALA A 366 -26.73 13.20 -4.55
N VAL A 367 -26.23 13.82 -5.63
CA VAL A 367 -25.33 13.22 -6.61
C VAL A 367 -23.88 13.58 -6.26
N PRO A 368 -22.93 12.63 -6.24
CA PRO A 368 -21.53 12.98 -5.97
C PRO A 368 -20.93 13.90 -7.05
N PHE A 369 -20.12 14.89 -6.66
CA PHE A 369 -19.41 15.80 -7.57
C PHE A 369 -18.56 15.07 -8.62
N ALA A 370 -18.06 13.87 -8.29
CA ALA A 370 -17.27 13.06 -9.19
C ALA A 370 -18.06 12.60 -10.43
N VAL A 371 -19.38 12.45 -10.34
CA VAL A 371 -20.21 11.79 -11.37
C VAL A 371 -21.38 12.65 -11.87
N VAL A 372 -21.61 13.82 -11.30
CA VAL A 372 -22.67 14.73 -11.75
C VAL A 372 -22.38 15.24 -13.17
N GLU A 373 -23.39 15.24 -14.05
CA GLU A 373 -23.26 15.64 -15.47
C GLU A 373 -22.74 17.07 -15.61
N THR A 374 -23.28 18.00 -14.83
CA THR A 374 -22.77 19.37 -14.70
C THR A 374 -22.46 19.64 -13.25
N VAL A 375 -21.19 19.89 -12.95
CA VAL A 375 -20.74 20.22 -11.60
C VAL A 375 -21.23 21.58 -11.15
N PRO A 376 -21.32 21.84 -9.83
CA PRO A 376 -21.45 23.18 -9.31
C PRO A 376 -20.26 24.04 -9.77
N ILE A 377 -20.53 25.32 -10.03
CA ILE A 377 -19.51 26.25 -10.53
C ILE A 377 -19.13 27.20 -9.40
N PHE A 378 -17.88 27.12 -8.96
CA PHE A 378 -17.33 28.08 -8.00
C PHE A 378 -17.22 29.48 -8.65
N PRO A 379 -17.45 30.58 -7.90
CA PRO A 379 -17.26 31.93 -8.43
C PRO A 379 -15.86 32.13 -9.06
N GLY A 380 -15.83 32.47 -10.35
CA GLY A 380 -14.60 32.60 -11.13
C GLY A 380 -14.27 31.43 -12.08
N CYS A 381 -14.99 30.30 -11.98
CA CYS A 381 -14.78 29.14 -12.86
C CYS A 381 -15.74 29.06 -14.06
N ALA A 382 -16.66 30.02 -14.21
CA ALA A 382 -17.69 29.98 -15.26
C ALA A 382 -17.15 30.16 -16.69
N ASN A 383 -15.98 30.77 -16.84
CA ASN A 383 -15.39 31.09 -18.14
C ASN A 383 -14.45 30.00 -18.67
N GLU A 384 -14.34 28.87 -17.97
CA GLU A 384 -13.51 27.75 -18.39
C GLU A 384 -14.04 27.07 -19.65
N LYS A 385 -13.14 26.64 -20.52
CA LYS A 385 -13.46 26.26 -21.91
C LYS A 385 -14.14 24.89 -22.06
N SER A 386 -14.16 24.07 -21.01
CA SER A 386 -14.74 22.73 -21.06
C SER A 386 -15.36 22.30 -19.73
N PRO A 387 -16.32 21.35 -19.71
CA PRO A 387 -16.88 20.81 -18.48
C PRO A 387 -15.83 20.21 -17.53
N ALA A 388 -14.78 19.59 -18.09
CA ALA A 388 -13.66 19.07 -17.33
C ALA A 388 -12.81 20.18 -16.70
N ALA A 389 -12.57 21.28 -17.43
CA ALA A 389 -11.85 22.45 -16.91
C ALA A 389 -12.65 23.17 -15.82
N ILE A 390 -13.97 23.33 -15.99
CA ILE A 390 -14.87 23.87 -14.95
C ILE A 390 -14.80 23.00 -13.68
N LYS A 391 -14.85 21.67 -13.83
CA LYS A 391 -14.75 20.72 -12.72
C LYS A 391 -13.42 20.81 -11.99
N SER A 392 -12.32 20.90 -12.72
CA SER A 392 -10.98 21.09 -12.15
C SER A 392 -10.87 22.43 -11.42
N CYS A 393 -11.30 23.52 -12.05
CA CYS A 393 -11.28 24.86 -11.46
C CYS A 393 -12.10 24.93 -10.17
N THR A 394 -13.35 24.41 -10.18
CA THR A 394 -14.19 24.39 -8.97
C THR A 394 -13.50 23.61 -7.84
N ALA A 395 -12.96 22.43 -8.13
CA ALA A 395 -12.27 21.62 -7.12
C ALA A 395 -11.02 22.34 -6.54
N GLN A 396 -10.25 22.98 -7.42
CA GLN A 396 -9.06 23.74 -7.04
C GLN A 396 -9.40 24.94 -6.16
N LYS A 397 -10.40 25.75 -6.55
CA LYS A 397 -10.81 26.94 -5.79
C LYS A 397 -11.38 26.61 -4.41
N ILE A 398 -12.15 25.53 -4.31
CA ILE A 398 -12.62 25.04 -3.00
C ILE A 398 -11.44 24.64 -2.12
N THR A 399 -10.50 23.87 -2.66
CA THR A 399 -9.32 23.40 -1.93
C THR A 399 -8.43 24.58 -1.50
N GLU A 400 -8.22 25.55 -2.38
CA GLU A 400 -7.48 26.77 -2.11
C GLU A 400 -8.10 27.57 -0.95
N MET A 401 -9.41 27.82 -1.01
CA MET A 401 -10.11 28.54 0.04
C MET A 401 -10.07 27.80 1.38
N ILE A 402 -10.21 26.47 1.37
CA ILE A 402 -10.10 25.67 2.59
C ILE A 402 -8.69 25.78 3.17
N ASN A 403 -7.66 25.62 2.37
CA ASN A 403 -6.26 25.69 2.83
C ASN A 403 -5.88 27.07 3.37
N GLN A 404 -6.42 28.15 2.77
CA GLN A 404 -6.17 29.52 3.23
C GLN A 404 -6.84 29.84 4.57
N ASN A 405 -7.97 29.20 4.88
CA ASN A 405 -8.78 29.53 6.04
C ASN A 405 -8.67 28.53 7.20
N PHE A 406 -8.05 27.36 6.99
CA PHE A 406 -7.92 26.32 8.01
C PHE A 406 -6.75 26.60 8.98
N ASN A 407 -7.06 26.69 10.27
CA ASN A 407 -6.07 26.93 11.31
C ASN A 407 -5.31 25.64 11.69
N THR A 408 -4.11 25.49 11.15
CA THR A 408 -3.22 24.35 11.39
C THR A 408 -2.59 24.35 12.79
N GLU A 409 -2.51 25.50 13.47
CA GLU A 409 -1.93 25.62 14.82
C GLU A 409 -2.70 24.82 15.87
N ILE A 410 -3.98 24.55 15.62
CA ILE A 410 -4.84 23.74 16.49
C ILE A 410 -4.19 22.38 16.75
N GLY A 411 -3.51 21.79 15.75
CA GLY A 411 -2.83 20.51 15.94
C GLY A 411 -1.71 20.55 16.98
N GLY A 412 -0.92 21.63 17.00
CA GLY A 412 0.13 21.82 18.01
C GLY A 412 -0.43 22.01 19.42
N LYS A 413 -1.50 22.80 19.56
CA LYS A 413 -2.19 23.04 20.85
C LYS A 413 -2.81 21.77 21.43
N LEU A 414 -3.16 20.81 20.57
CA LEU A 414 -3.73 19.51 20.94
C LEU A 414 -2.68 18.42 21.19
N GLY A 415 -1.38 18.75 21.11
CA GLY A 415 -0.30 17.78 21.28
C GLY A 415 -0.23 16.73 20.17
N LEU A 416 -0.82 17.00 18.99
CA LEU A 416 -0.69 16.13 17.83
C LEU A 416 0.73 16.26 17.26
N SER A 417 1.20 15.22 16.56
CA SER A 417 2.48 15.26 15.85
C SER A 417 2.40 14.50 14.54
N GLY A 418 3.30 14.82 13.61
CA GLY A 418 3.35 14.19 12.29
C GLY A 418 2.23 14.64 11.35
N ILE A 419 1.92 13.80 10.35
CA ILE A 419 0.91 14.09 9.33
C ILE A 419 -0.48 13.87 9.90
N ASN A 420 -1.27 14.94 9.98
CA ASN A 420 -2.65 14.92 10.43
C ASN A 420 -3.59 15.13 9.24
N ARG A 421 -4.67 14.33 9.22
CA ARG A 421 -5.67 14.35 8.14
C ARG A 421 -7.06 14.60 8.71
N VAL A 422 -7.76 15.55 8.12
CA VAL A 422 -9.16 15.88 8.40
C VAL A 422 -9.93 15.71 7.10
N TYR A 423 -11.03 14.98 7.13
CA TYR A 423 -11.89 14.77 5.98
C TYR A 423 -13.18 15.56 6.18
N VAL A 424 -13.54 16.42 5.24
CA VAL A 424 -14.77 17.21 5.29
C VAL A 424 -15.64 16.87 4.10
N GLN A 425 -16.91 16.59 4.36
CA GLN A 425 -17.95 16.44 3.36
C GLN A 425 -18.99 17.52 3.56
N PHE A 426 -19.51 18.06 2.46
CA PHE A 426 -20.64 18.96 2.47
C PHE A 426 -21.46 18.81 1.20
N GLN A 427 -22.68 19.30 1.24
CA GLN A 427 -23.60 19.34 0.12
C GLN A 427 -23.70 20.76 -0.42
N ILE A 428 -23.60 20.90 -1.73
CA ILE A 428 -24.00 22.10 -2.47
C ILE A 428 -25.43 21.82 -2.94
N ASP A 429 -26.41 22.53 -2.39
CA ASP A 429 -27.82 22.30 -2.72
C ASP A 429 -28.16 22.75 -4.16
N HIS A 430 -29.36 22.41 -4.62
CA HIS A 430 -29.90 22.84 -5.92
C HIS A 430 -30.02 24.37 -6.09
N LYS A 431 -29.80 25.17 -5.04
CA LYS A 431 -29.73 26.63 -5.05
C LYS A 431 -28.30 27.15 -4.95
N GLY A 432 -27.31 26.28 -4.83
CA GLY A 432 -25.89 26.63 -4.72
C GLY A 432 -25.38 26.91 -3.31
N ASN A 433 -26.18 26.69 -2.27
CA ASN A 433 -25.78 26.92 -0.88
C ASN A 433 -25.07 25.71 -0.29
N ILE A 434 -24.15 25.97 0.65
CA ILE A 434 -23.45 24.92 1.40
C ILE A 434 -24.30 24.49 2.59
N GLY A 435 -24.57 23.18 2.68
CA GLY A 435 -25.32 22.55 3.76
C GLY A 435 -24.81 21.15 4.05
N ASN A 436 -25.41 20.49 5.05
CA ASN A 436 -25.09 19.10 5.43
C ASN A 436 -23.58 18.83 5.58
N VAL A 437 -22.89 19.74 6.28
CA VAL A 437 -21.46 19.65 6.53
C VAL A 437 -21.20 18.62 7.61
N ASN A 438 -20.35 17.63 7.30
CA ASN A 438 -19.90 16.60 8.22
C ASN A 438 -18.38 16.45 8.09
N SER A 439 -17.68 16.29 9.20
CA SER A 439 -16.23 16.06 9.15
C SER A 439 -15.75 14.92 10.07
N ARG A 440 -14.59 14.35 9.72
CA ARG A 440 -13.90 13.29 10.43
C ARG A 440 -12.44 13.67 10.63
N ALA A 441 -12.00 13.69 11.88
CA ALA A 441 -10.64 14.02 12.27
C ALA A 441 -10.21 13.14 13.45
N SER A 442 -8.90 13.14 13.76
CA SER A 442 -8.35 12.50 14.97
C SER A 442 -8.81 13.18 16.26
N HIS A 443 -9.25 14.44 16.21
CA HIS A 443 -9.67 15.21 17.37
C HIS A 443 -10.93 16.07 17.09
N PRO A 444 -11.89 16.20 18.03
CA PRO A 444 -13.11 17.00 17.84
C PRO A 444 -12.87 18.48 17.49
N ALA A 445 -11.84 19.11 18.03
CA ALA A 445 -11.52 20.50 17.68
C ALA A 445 -11.10 20.67 16.20
N LEU A 446 -10.43 19.66 15.63
CA LEU A 446 -10.12 19.65 14.19
C LEU A 446 -11.38 19.46 13.34
N LYS A 447 -12.35 18.70 13.85
CA LYS A 447 -13.69 18.53 13.24
C LYS A 447 -14.42 19.87 13.16
N GLN A 448 -14.47 20.59 14.27
CA GLN A 448 -15.12 21.91 14.36
C GLN A 448 -14.47 22.94 13.43
N GLU A 449 -13.14 22.97 13.37
CA GLU A 449 -12.42 23.88 12.49
C GLU A 449 -12.70 23.60 11.00
N ALA A 450 -12.67 22.33 10.62
CA ALA A 450 -13.04 21.91 9.27
C ALA A 450 -14.46 22.35 8.88
N GLU A 451 -15.42 22.17 9.78
CA GLU A 451 -16.82 22.59 9.58
C GLU A 451 -16.96 24.10 9.49
N ARG A 452 -16.20 24.87 10.28
CA ARG A 452 -16.16 26.33 10.21
C ARG A 452 -15.68 26.80 8.84
N VAL A 453 -14.56 26.25 8.36
CA VAL A 453 -13.92 26.66 7.10
C VAL A 453 -14.81 26.37 5.90
N VAL A 454 -15.45 25.19 5.87
CA VAL A 454 -16.37 24.84 4.76
C VAL A 454 -17.60 25.74 4.73
N LYS A 455 -18.09 26.22 5.88
CA LYS A 455 -19.19 27.19 5.92
C LYS A 455 -18.80 28.58 5.39
N LEU A 456 -17.51 28.88 5.21
CA LEU A 456 -17.04 30.13 4.60
C LEU A 456 -17.03 30.08 3.06
N LEU A 457 -17.22 28.90 2.45
CA LEU A 457 -17.26 28.77 1.00
C LEU A 457 -18.40 29.63 0.42
N PRO A 458 -18.15 30.37 -0.67
CA PRO A 458 -19.17 31.19 -1.28
C PRO A 458 -20.26 30.34 -1.90
N LYS A 459 -21.42 30.97 -2.10
CA LYS A 459 -22.51 30.39 -2.88
C LYS A 459 -22.03 30.08 -4.30
N MET A 460 -22.36 28.89 -4.79
CA MET A 460 -21.95 28.40 -6.12
C MET A 460 -23.13 28.41 -7.09
N THR A 461 -22.86 28.30 -8.39
CA THR A 461 -23.92 27.93 -9.35
C THR A 461 -24.24 26.45 -9.16
N ALA A 462 -25.51 26.08 -9.06
CA ALA A 462 -25.91 24.69 -8.80
C ALA A 462 -25.50 23.74 -9.94
N GLY A 463 -25.10 22.52 -9.55
CA GLY A 463 -24.88 21.43 -10.51
C GLY A 463 -26.19 20.94 -11.10
N LYS A 464 -26.13 20.33 -12.29
CA LYS A 464 -27.30 19.82 -13.00
C LYS A 464 -27.12 18.35 -13.37
N GLN A 465 -28.23 17.61 -13.31
CA GLN A 465 -28.37 16.25 -13.84
C GLN A 465 -29.61 16.22 -14.72
N ARG A 466 -29.46 15.77 -15.97
CA ARG A 466 -30.53 15.73 -16.98
C ARG A 466 -31.23 17.08 -17.13
N GLY A 467 -30.43 18.15 -17.14
CA GLY A 467 -30.88 19.53 -17.24
C GLY A 467 -31.53 20.12 -15.97
N ARG A 468 -31.75 19.34 -14.90
CA ARG A 468 -32.38 19.80 -13.65
C ARG A 468 -31.33 20.09 -12.57
N PRO A 469 -31.45 21.16 -11.79
CA PRO A 469 -30.54 21.43 -10.68
C PRO A 469 -30.67 20.35 -9.61
N VAL A 470 -29.54 19.81 -9.15
CA VAL A 470 -29.50 18.74 -8.15
C VAL A 470 -28.60 19.11 -6.98
N ASN A 471 -28.84 18.44 -5.85
CA ASN A 471 -27.95 18.49 -4.71
C ASN A 471 -26.66 17.73 -5.03
N VAL A 472 -25.50 18.36 -4.83
CA VAL A 472 -24.19 17.77 -5.13
C VAL A 472 -23.38 17.56 -3.85
N ILE A 473 -22.92 16.33 -3.61
CA ILE A 473 -22.05 16.04 -2.47
C ILE A 473 -20.59 16.23 -2.89
N TYR A 474 -19.84 17.01 -2.10
CA TYR A 474 -18.41 17.23 -2.27
C TYR A 474 -17.63 16.81 -1.03
N SER A 475 -16.42 16.29 -1.20
CA SER A 475 -15.57 15.84 -0.10
C SER A 475 -14.13 16.25 -0.34
N VAL A 476 -13.52 16.89 0.67
CA VAL A 476 -12.17 17.47 0.59
C VAL A 476 -11.33 16.91 1.75
N PRO A 477 -10.18 16.28 1.46
CA PRO A 477 -9.19 15.96 2.47
C PRO A 477 -8.32 17.20 2.78
N ILE A 478 -8.23 17.56 4.05
CA ILE A 478 -7.32 18.58 4.57
C ILE A 478 -6.16 17.84 5.25
N THR A 479 -4.93 18.05 4.76
CA THR A 479 -3.73 17.42 5.33
C THR A 479 -2.76 18.49 5.77
N PHE A 480 -2.30 18.41 7.01
CA PHE A 480 -1.29 19.33 7.55
C PHE A 480 -0.33 18.58 8.47
N ILE A 481 0.87 19.13 8.65
CA ILE A 481 1.94 18.52 9.45
C ILE A 481 2.07 19.31 10.74
N VAL A 482 2.19 18.61 11.87
CA VAL A 482 2.51 19.20 13.17
C VAL A 482 3.91 18.74 13.57
N GLU A 483 4.84 19.68 13.68
CA GLU A 483 6.21 19.38 14.10
C GLU A 483 6.27 19.05 15.59
N LYS A 484 7.10 18.08 15.98
CA LYS A 484 7.35 17.77 17.40
C LYS A 484 8.20 18.89 18.00
N ASN A 485 7.56 19.80 18.72
CA ASN A 485 8.30 20.66 19.64
C ASN A 485 8.75 19.81 20.83
N ASN A 486 10.06 19.54 20.94
CA ASN A 486 10.67 19.05 22.18
C ASN A 486 10.50 20.14 23.23
N VAL A 487 9.37 20.13 23.94
CA VAL A 487 9.18 20.95 25.13
C VAL A 487 10.10 20.37 26.19
N VAL A 488 11.29 20.96 26.31
CA VAL A 488 12.13 20.85 27.50
C VAL A 488 11.24 21.21 28.68
N LYS A 489 10.90 20.22 29.50
CA LYS A 489 10.24 20.45 30.79
C LYS A 489 11.17 21.33 31.63
N LYS A 490 10.91 22.64 31.66
CA LYS A 490 11.39 23.50 32.74
C LYS A 490 10.61 23.09 33.98
N ASN A 491 11.13 22.10 34.70
CA ASN A 491 10.72 21.88 36.08
C ASN A 491 11.24 23.06 36.91
N SER A 492 10.28 23.69 37.55
CA SER A 492 10.40 24.64 38.64
C SER A 492 11.33 24.11 39.72
N ILE A 493 12.39 24.86 40.04
CA ILE A 493 12.93 24.91 41.39
C ILE A 493 13.06 26.38 41.77
N SER A 494 12.23 26.76 42.72
CA SER A 494 12.24 28.02 43.43
C SER A 494 13.47 28.07 44.35
N GLN A 495 14.29 29.10 44.13
CA GLN A 495 14.98 29.96 45.10
C GLN A 495 15.38 29.41 46.48
N GLU A 496 16.69 29.49 46.77
CA GLU A 496 17.37 30.30 47.80
C GLU A 496 18.87 29.89 47.78
N LYS A 497 19.91 30.72 47.94
CA LYS A 497 20.10 32.09 48.43
C LYS A 497 21.42 32.64 47.87
N THR A 498 21.42 33.94 47.64
CA THR A 498 22.54 34.83 47.28
C THR A 498 23.53 35.02 48.43
N VAL A 499 24.84 34.98 48.16
CA VAL A 499 25.86 35.78 48.89
C VAL A 499 26.94 36.26 47.91
N GLU A 500 26.83 37.54 47.60
CA GLU A 500 27.84 38.60 47.38
C GLU A 500 29.12 38.49 46.51
N ASN A 501 29.32 39.63 45.83
CA ASN A 501 30.27 39.99 44.78
C ASN A 501 31.72 40.25 45.26
N LYS A 502 32.66 40.10 44.33
CA LYS A 502 33.62 41.18 43.97
C LYS A 502 34.31 40.92 42.60
N PRO A 503 34.33 41.91 41.69
CA PRO A 503 35.07 41.83 40.43
C PRO A 503 36.33 42.72 40.42
N GLN A 504 37.45 42.16 39.95
CA GLN A 504 38.66 42.87 39.48
C GLN A 504 39.43 41.89 38.56
N THR A 505 40.16 42.20 37.49
CA THR A 505 40.31 43.32 36.55
C THR A 505 41.18 42.73 35.42
N GLN A 506 40.95 43.08 34.15
CA GLN A 506 41.81 42.69 33.02
C GLN A 506 43.20 43.35 33.11
N LYS A 507 44.25 42.63 32.69
CA LYS A 507 45.43 43.24 32.07
C LYS A 507 45.80 42.48 30.79
N ASN A 508 45.64 43.19 29.67
CA ASN A 508 46.21 42.91 28.37
C ASN A 508 47.74 42.82 28.45
N LEU A 509 48.40 42.08 27.54
CA LEU A 509 49.44 42.66 26.68
C LEU A 509 49.74 41.77 25.47
N THR A 510 50.10 42.49 24.40
CA THR A 510 50.19 42.17 22.98
C THR A 510 51.51 41.51 22.52
N ASN A 511 51.39 40.73 21.44
CA ASN A 511 52.27 40.45 20.28
C ASN A 511 53.80 40.63 20.30
N ASN A 512 54.43 39.60 19.69
CA ASN A 512 55.65 39.57 18.86
C ASN A 512 57.01 39.78 19.52
N LYS A 513 57.95 38.83 19.30
CA LYS A 513 59.07 38.93 18.32
C LYS A 513 60.27 38.00 18.66
N LEU A 514 60.63 37.17 17.69
CA LEU A 514 61.97 36.67 17.29
C LEU A 514 62.90 35.85 18.24
N ARG A 515 63.14 34.61 17.79
CA ARG A 515 64.43 33.94 17.47
C ARG A 515 65.60 33.89 18.48
N LYS A 516 65.95 32.62 18.76
CA LYS A 516 67.28 31.94 18.66
C LYS A 516 68.42 32.32 19.62
N LEU A 517 68.72 31.35 20.48
CA LEU A 517 70.02 30.96 21.07
C LEU A 517 69.84 29.43 21.31
N PHE A 518 70.64 28.44 20.86
CA PHE A 518 72.03 28.34 20.43
C PHE A 518 72.17 27.30 19.30
N ASN A 519 73.21 27.51 18.50
CA ASN A 519 73.76 26.63 17.46
C ASN A 519 74.83 25.69 18.06
N VAL A 520 75.41 24.85 17.19
CA VAL A 520 76.72 24.17 17.21
C VAL A 520 76.61 22.64 17.36
N ASP A 521 77.19 21.76 16.53
CA ASP A 521 77.79 21.78 15.18
C ASP A 521 78.18 20.32 14.82
N GLY A 522 78.40 20.04 13.52
CA GLY A 522 79.28 18.96 13.00
C GLY A 522 78.58 17.95 12.09
N ASN A 523 78.54 18.11 10.75
CA ASN A 523 79.52 17.65 9.72
C ASN A 523 79.84 16.14 9.76
N ASP A 524 79.96 15.37 8.69
CA ASP A 524 80.31 15.68 7.29
C ASP A 524 80.09 14.43 6.38
N ARG A 525 79.97 14.70 5.06
CA ARG A 525 80.03 13.84 3.86
C ARG A 525 78.77 13.15 3.33
#